data_AF-A0A846CPD4-F1
#
_entry.id   AF-A0A846CPD4-F1
#
_cell.length_a   1.000
_cell.length_b   1.000
_cell.length_c   1.000
_cell.angle_alpha   90.00
_cell.angle_beta   90.00
_cell.angle_gamma   90.00
#
_symmetry.space_group_name_H-M   'P 1'
#
loop_
_entity.id
_entity.type
_entity.pdbx_description
1 polymer ?
#
loop_
_entity_poly.entity_id
_entity_poly.type
_entity_poly.pdbx_seq_one_letter_code
_entity_poly.pdbx_strand_id
1 'polypeptide(L)'
;MQLKSEVHWIQHPDNYWILRNPEYPTFLQVDNIDKNVICLLGKRPIPAIANKYDLTLQDIQELLQKLAATGMLEDTEPPPKKFSLAQILFFKIPLFKPDEWLEKHLDKLRWIWTKAFGFFLCFFLGNTIFLWLAYATDIVSAHQQV
;
A
#
# COMPACT_ATOMS: atom_id res chain seq x y z
N MET A 1 -17.64 11.09 25.05
CA MET A 1 -16.63 10.71 24.05
C MET A 1 -16.04 11.98 23.48
N GLN A 2 -14.81 12.28 23.87
CA GLN A 2 -14.02 13.39 23.34
C GLN A 2 -12.77 12.82 22.67
N LEU A 3 -12.15 13.63 21.81
CA LEU A 3 -10.85 13.30 21.22
C LEU A 3 -9.76 13.53 22.24
N LYS A 4 -8.70 12.72 22.19
CA LYS A 4 -7.50 12.95 22.99
C LYS A 4 -6.87 14.30 22.62
N SER A 5 -6.31 14.97 23.63
CA SER A 5 -5.72 16.30 23.47
C SER A 5 -4.45 16.31 22.61
N GLU A 6 -3.73 15.19 22.53
CA GLU A 6 -2.51 15.08 21.75
C GLU A 6 -2.74 14.85 20.25
N VAL A 7 -3.98 14.71 19.80
CA VAL A 7 -4.27 14.36 18.40
C VAL A 7 -4.17 15.58 17.50
N HIS A 8 -3.48 15.45 16.37
CA HIS A 8 -3.24 16.55 15.43
C HIS A 8 -3.89 16.31 14.08
N TRP A 9 -4.42 17.39 13.50
CA TRP A 9 -4.99 17.42 12.15
C TRP A 9 -3.95 17.84 11.12
N ILE A 10 -3.84 17.09 10.03
CA ILE A 10 -2.99 17.40 8.88
C ILE A 10 -3.88 17.45 7.64
N GLN A 11 -3.83 18.55 6.90
CA GLN A 11 -4.56 18.70 5.64
C GLN A 11 -3.74 18.11 4.49
N HIS A 12 -4.36 17.28 3.65
CA HIS A 12 -3.75 16.79 2.43
C HIS A 12 -4.16 17.65 1.22
N PRO A 13 -3.27 17.85 0.22
CA PRO A 13 -3.59 18.58 -1.01
C PRO A 13 -4.80 18.00 -1.78
N ASP A 14 -5.04 16.69 -1.68
CA ASP A 14 -6.16 16.01 -2.36
C ASP A 14 -7.51 16.14 -1.61
N ASN A 15 -7.67 17.21 -0.81
CA ASN A 15 -8.92 17.58 -0.13
C ASN A 15 -9.44 16.56 0.91
N TYR A 16 -8.54 15.84 1.57
CA TYR A 16 -8.84 15.01 2.73
C TYR A 16 -8.01 15.40 3.95
N TRP A 17 -8.43 14.94 5.13
CA TRP A 17 -7.78 15.21 6.39
C TRP A 17 -7.19 13.95 6.99
N ILE A 18 -6.05 14.09 7.64
CA ILE A 18 -5.39 13.02 8.38
C ILE A 18 -5.39 13.40 9.85
N LEU A 19 -5.94 12.52 10.67
CA LEU A 19 -5.89 12.60 12.12
C LEU A 19 -4.74 11.73 12.61
N ARG A 20 -3.75 12.31 13.27
CA ARG A 20 -2.59 11.59 13.83
C ARG A 20 -2.59 11.63 15.35
N ASN A 21 -2.41 10.46 15.96
CA ASN A 21 -2.04 10.35 17.36
C ASN A 21 -0.50 10.32 17.45
N PRO A 22 0.17 11.16 18.24
CA PRO A 22 1.61 11.06 18.48
C PRO A 22 1.96 10.01 19.54
N GLU A 23 1.02 9.64 20.41
CA GLU A 23 1.18 8.63 21.47
C GLU A 23 1.30 7.21 20.87
N TYR A 24 0.57 6.94 19.79
CA TYR A 24 0.61 5.68 19.06
C TYR A 24 0.90 5.93 17.59
N PRO A 25 1.62 5.04 16.87
CA PRO A 25 1.86 5.19 15.43
C PRO A 25 0.61 4.84 14.59
N THR A 26 -0.51 5.48 14.90
CA THR A 26 -1.82 5.33 14.24
C THR A 26 -2.20 6.63 13.54
N PHE A 27 -2.86 6.48 12.38
CA PHE A 27 -3.41 7.60 11.63
C PHE A 27 -4.77 7.19 11.07
N LEU A 28 -5.67 8.16 10.96
CA LEU A 28 -6.99 7.98 10.35
C LEU A 28 -7.17 9.01 9.24
N GLN A 29 -7.48 8.54 8.04
CA GLN A 29 -7.87 9.41 6.93
C GLN A 29 -9.39 9.62 6.98
N VAL A 30 -9.82 10.87 6.91
CA VAL A 30 -11.23 11.26 6.95
C VAL A 30 -11.50 12.35 5.91
N ASP A 31 -12.75 12.42 5.46
CA ASP A 31 -13.19 13.48 4.57
C ASP A 31 -13.55 14.76 5.37
N ASN A 32 -14.02 15.80 4.66
CA ASN A 32 -14.43 17.05 5.29
C ASN A 32 -15.68 16.89 6.18
N ILE A 33 -16.59 15.97 5.85
CA ILE A 33 -17.84 15.77 6.59
C ILE A 33 -17.51 15.09 7.92
N ASP A 34 -16.79 13.98 7.87
CA ASP A 34 -16.29 13.22 9.00
C ASP A 34 -15.44 14.09 9.92
N LYS A 35 -14.54 14.92 9.38
CA LYS A 35 -13.78 15.88 10.20
C LYS A 35 -14.72 16.76 11.03
N ASN A 36 -15.76 17.32 10.39
CA ASN A 36 -16.68 18.21 11.08
C ASN A 36 -17.55 17.47 12.11
N VAL A 37 -17.96 16.23 11.82
CA VAL A 37 -18.63 15.34 12.76
C VAL A 37 -17.73 15.09 13.97
N ILE A 38 -16.47 14.74 13.73
CA ILE A 38 -15.45 14.47 14.75
C ILE A 38 -15.22 15.69 15.64
N CYS A 39 -15.09 16.89 15.06
CA CYS A 39 -14.94 18.13 15.83
C CYS A 39 -16.17 18.48 16.70
N LEU A 40 -17.33 17.91 16.39
CA LEU A 40 -18.57 18.07 17.16
C LEU A 40 -18.76 16.97 18.20
N LEU A 41 -18.01 15.86 18.12
CA LEU A 41 -17.99 14.83 19.16
C LEU A 41 -17.56 15.46 20.49
N GLY A 42 -18.32 15.21 21.55
CA GLY A 42 -18.12 15.79 22.86
C GLY A 42 -18.76 17.18 23.08
N LYS A 43 -19.10 17.90 22.01
CA LYS A 43 -19.76 19.22 22.08
C LYS A 43 -21.27 19.16 21.87
N ARG A 44 -21.75 18.15 21.13
CA ARG A 44 -23.17 17.98 20.80
C ARG A 44 -23.60 16.51 20.98
N PRO A 45 -24.88 16.25 21.28
CA PRO A 45 -25.40 14.90 21.34
C PRO A 45 -25.42 14.27 19.94
N ILE A 46 -25.08 12.98 19.85
CA ILE A 46 -24.96 12.22 18.59
C ILE A 46 -26.19 12.34 17.67
N PRO A 47 -27.44 12.27 18.17
CA PRO A 47 -28.63 12.41 17.33
C PRO A 47 -28.73 13.78 16.63
N ALA A 48 -28.24 14.85 17.27
CA ALA A 48 -28.26 16.19 16.68
C ALA A 48 -27.16 16.37 15.61
N ILE A 49 -26.08 15.59 15.69
CA ILE A 49 -25.02 15.58 14.68
C ILE A 49 -25.49 14.78 13.46
N ALA A 50 -26.11 13.61 13.68
CA ALA A 50 -26.71 12.78 12.63
C ALA A 50 -27.68 13.58 11.75
N ASN A 51 -28.64 14.27 12.38
CA ASN A 51 -29.63 15.08 11.68
C ASN A 51 -29.02 16.27 10.92
N LYS A 52 -27.86 16.79 11.35
CA LYS A 52 -27.23 17.95 10.71
C LYS A 52 -26.50 17.59 9.41
N TYR A 53 -25.91 16.40 9.34
CA TYR A 53 -25.12 15.95 8.19
C TYR A 53 -25.82 14.88 7.36
N ASP A 54 -27.11 14.63 7.64
CA ASP A 54 -27.90 13.57 6.98
C ASP A 54 -27.22 12.19 7.03
N LEU A 55 -26.56 11.92 8.16
CA LEU A 55 -25.83 10.67 8.41
C LEU A 55 -26.72 9.69 9.16
N THR A 56 -26.59 8.41 8.83
CA THR A 56 -27.28 7.38 9.61
C THR A 56 -26.56 7.18 10.95
N LEU A 57 -27.29 6.67 11.94
CA LEU A 57 -26.71 6.34 13.23
C LEU A 57 -25.63 5.24 13.11
N GLN A 58 -25.75 4.40 12.09
CA GLN A 58 -24.78 3.36 11.77
C GLN A 58 -23.46 3.95 11.26
N ASP A 59 -23.51 4.96 10.39
CA ASP A 59 -22.29 5.63 9.87
C ASP A 59 -21.48 6.27 11.00
N ILE A 60 -22.18 6.91 11.96
CA ILE A 60 -21.52 7.49 13.14
C ILE A 60 -20.95 6.41 14.05
N GLN A 61 -21.63 5.27 14.22
CA GLN A 61 -21.10 4.14 14.98
C GLN A 61 -19.85 3.56 14.32
N GLU A 62 -19.83 3.39 13.00
CA GLU A 62 -18.65 2.93 12.27
C GLU A 62 -17.48 3.93 12.40
N LEU A 63 -17.77 5.23 12.32
CA LEU A 63 -16.77 6.28 12.53
C LEU A 63 -16.18 6.22 13.95
N LEU A 64 -17.03 6.06 14.97
CA LEU A 64 -16.59 5.91 16.37
C LEU A 64 -15.78 4.64 16.58
N GLN A 65 -16.15 3.52 15.95
CA GLN A 65 -15.37 2.27 16.02
C GLN A 65 -13.99 2.45 15.39
N LYS A 66 -13.88 3.12 14.24
CA LYS A 66 -12.60 3.44 13.60
C LYS A 66 -11.73 4.33 14.49
N LEU A 67 -12.32 5.34 15.13
CA LEU A 67 -11.62 6.22 16.07
C LEU A 67 -11.16 5.49 17.34
N ALA A 68 -11.99 4.61 17.89
CA ALA A 68 -11.63 3.77 19.03
C ALA A 68 -10.51 2.78 18.69
N ALA A 69 -10.61 2.09 17.55
CA ALA A 69 -9.58 1.15 17.09
C ALA A 69 -8.22 1.80 16.81
N THR A 70 -8.22 3.10 16.50
CA THR A 70 -6.99 3.87 16.27
C THR A 70 -6.48 4.61 17.51
N GLY A 71 -7.16 4.47 18.66
CA GLY A 71 -6.77 5.11 19.92
C GLY A 71 -6.91 6.63 19.90
N MET A 72 -7.84 7.16 19.10
CA MET A 72 -8.04 8.60 18.91
C MET A 72 -9.02 9.20 19.93
N LEU A 73 -9.80 8.36 20.62
CA LEU A 73 -10.74 8.76 21.67
C LEU A 73 -10.10 8.63 23.05
N GLU A 74 -10.53 9.47 23.99
CA GLU A 74 -10.17 9.30 25.40
C GLU A 74 -10.55 7.90 25.90
N ASP A 75 -9.71 7.34 26.78
CA ASP A 75 -9.83 5.99 27.35
C ASP A 75 -9.80 4.82 26.34
N THR A 76 -9.31 5.06 25.12
CA THR A 76 -9.09 4.01 24.12
C THR A 76 -7.61 3.81 23.84
N GLU A 77 -7.19 2.55 23.87
CA GLU A 77 -5.86 2.11 23.45
C GLU A 77 -6.00 1.29 22.16
N PRO A 78 -5.14 1.53 21.14
CA PRO A 78 -5.20 0.74 19.93
C PRO A 78 -4.78 -0.72 20.23
N PRO A 79 -5.44 -1.71 19.63
CA PRO A 79 -5.07 -3.11 19.84
C PRO A 79 -3.60 -3.33 19.43
N PRO A 80 -2.83 -4.13 20.19
CA PRO A 80 -1.42 -4.34 19.91
C PRO A 80 -1.25 -4.95 18.51
N LYS A 81 -0.52 -4.25 17.65
CA LYS A 81 -0.24 -4.67 16.27
C LYS A 81 0.70 -5.87 16.30
N LYS A 82 0.13 -7.08 16.29
CA LYS A 82 0.90 -8.33 16.22
C LYS A 82 1.50 -8.45 14.82
N PHE A 83 2.79 -8.10 14.68
CA PHE A 83 3.57 -8.41 13.49
C PHE A 83 3.68 -9.93 13.37
N SER A 84 2.91 -10.52 12.45
CA SER A 84 3.05 -11.93 12.11
C SER A 84 3.95 -12.05 10.88
N LEU A 85 5.06 -12.78 10.99
CA LEU A 85 5.89 -13.13 9.83
C LEU A 85 5.08 -13.85 8.75
N ALA A 86 4.03 -14.59 9.14
CA ALA A 86 3.10 -15.19 8.21
C ALA A 86 2.29 -14.15 7.41
N GLN A 87 2.03 -12.95 7.93
CA GLN A 87 1.40 -11.87 7.14
C GLN A 87 2.37 -11.24 6.13
N ILE A 88 3.68 -11.30 6.37
CA ILE A 88 4.70 -10.83 5.42
C ILE A 88 4.93 -11.89 4.33
N LEU A 89 5.05 -13.16 4.72
CA LEU A 89 5.26 -14.27 3.79
C LEU A 89 3.98 -14.60 3.00
N PHE A 90 2.82 -14.47 3.63
CA PHE A 90 1.50 -14.56 3.00
C PHE A 90 0.86 -13.18 2.94
N PHE A 91 1.63 -12.16 2.56
CA PHE A 91 1.04 -10.90 2.09
C PHE A 91 0.34 -11.23 0.78
N LYS A 92 -0.90 -11.72 0.90
CA LYS A 92 -1.82 -11.93 -0.19
C LYS A 92 -2.34 -10.55 -0.58
N ILE A 93 -1.44 -9.71 -1.08
CA ILE A 93 -1.84 -8.58 -1.93
C ILE A 93 -2.56 -9.27 -3.09
N PRO A 94 -3.87 -9.09 -3.28
CA PRO A 94 -4.43 -9.40 -4.58
C PRO A 94 -3.69 -8.48 -5.55
N LEU A 95 -2.71 -9.00 -6.29
CA LEU A 95 -2.08 -8.36 -7.45
C LEU A 95 -3.10 -8.20 -8.61
N PHE A 96 -4.38 -8.05 -8.27
CA PHE A 96 -5.55 -7.95 -9.13
C PHE A 96 -6.41 -6.76 -8.68
N LYS A 97 -5.77 -5.60 -8.52
CA LYS A 97 -6.19 -4.46 -9.34
C LYS A 97 -5.07 -4.30 -10.36
N PRO A 98 -5.35 -4.41 -11.66
CA PRO A 98 -4.32 -4.08 -12.63
C PRO A 98 -3.93 -2.63 -12.36
N ASP A 99 -2.65 -2.41 -12.05
CA ASP A 99 -2.11 -1.07 -12.09
C ASP A 99 -2.38 -0.54 -13.51
N GLU A 100 -3.14 0.55 -13.66
CA GLU A 100 -3.38 1.16 -14.97
C GLU A 100 -2.07 1.42 -15.71
N TRP A 101 -1.01 1.70 -14.94
CA TRP A 101 0.33 1.87 -15.47
C TRP A 101 0.84 0.59 -16.15
N LEU A 102 0.68 -0.57 -15.50
CA LEU A 102 1.13 -1.84 -16.04
C LEU A 102 0.31 -2.20 -17.26
N GLU A 103 -1.02 -2.04 -17.24
CA GLU A 103 -1.87 -2.25 -18.42
C GLU A 103 -1.48 -1.35 -19.60
N LYS A 104 -1.23 -0.06 -19.36
CA LYS A 104 -0.78 0.90 -20.40
C LYS A 104 0.60 0.55 -20.99
N HIS A 105 1.45 -0.16 -20.24
CA HIS A 105 2.82 -0.50 -20.67
C HIS A 105 3.00 -1.97 -21.05
N LEU A 106 2.02 -2.84 -20.77
CA LEU A 106 2.09 -4.28 -21.05
C LEU A 106 2.20 -4.54 -22.55
N ASP A 107 1.49 -3.76 -23.37
CA ASP A 107 1.58 -3.84 -24.84
C ASP A 107 3.00 -3.56 -25.35
N LYS A 108 3.76 -2.69 -24.67
CA LYS A 108 5.16 -2.40 -25.01
C LYS A 108 6.10 -3.53 -24.60
N LEU A 109 5.82 -4.19 -23.47
CA LEU A 109 6.62 -5.31 -22.93
C LEU A 109 6.29 -6.66 -23.58
N ARG A 110 5.13 -6.79 -24.23
CA ARG A 110 4.67 -8.01 -24.91
C ARG A 110 5.62 -8.51 -26.00
N TRP A 111 6.47 -7.63 -26.55
CA TRP A 111 7.47 -8.01 -27.55
C TRP A 111 8.46 -9.07 -27.04
N ILE A 112 8.81 -9.06 -25.76
CA ILE A 112 9.73 -10.04 -25.14
C ILE A 112 9.17 -11.48 -25.23
N TRP A 113 7.86 -11.64 -25.25
CA TRP A 113 7.18 -12.93 -25.41
C TRP A 113 6.85 -13.29 -26.86
N THR A 114 7.33 -12.51 -27.83
CA THR A 114 7.08 -12.80 -29.25
C THR A 114 8.01 -13.92 -29.73
N LYS A 115 7.50 -14.81 -30.61
CA LYS A 115 8.26 -15.92 -31.20
C LYS A 115 9.59 -15.46 -31.86
N ALA A 116 9.59 -14.27 -32.44
CA ALA A 116 10.78 -13.67 -33.05
C ALA A 116 11.90 -13.38 -32.03
N PHE A 117 11.55 -12.83 -30.86
CA PHE A 117 12.51 -12.60 -29.79
C PHE A 117 13.05 -13.92 -29.23
N GLY A 118 12.18 -14.92 -29.07
CA GLY A 118 12.59 -16.27 -28.67
C GLY A 118 13.59 -16.91 -29.65
N PHE A 119 13.33 -16.81 -30.96
CA PHE A 119 14.27 -17.32 -31.98
C PHE A 119 15.61 -16.57 -31.94
N PHE A 120 15.57 -15.24 -31.83
CA PHE A 120 16.78 -14.42 -31.70
C PHE A 120 17.59 -14.79 -30.46
N LEU A 121 16.94 -14.98 -29.32
CA LEU A 121 17.58 -15.39 -28.07
C LEU A 121 18.21 -16.78 -28.20
N CYS A 122 17.51 -17.74 -28.79
CA CYS A 122 18.06 -19.08 -29.05
C CYS A 122 19.26 -19.03 -30.00
N PHE A 123 19.20 -18.22 -31.07
CA PHE A 123 20.31 -18.03 -31.98
C PHE A 123 21.51 -17.40 -31.27
N PHE A 124 21.29 -16.34 -30.50
CA PHE A 124 22.34 -15.66 -29.75
C PHE A 124 23.01 -16.62 -28.76
N LEU A 125 22.23 -17.32 -27.93
CA LEU A 125 22.74 -18.30 -26.98
C LEU A 125 23.49 -19.44 -27.68
N GLY A 126 22.95 -19.94 -28.80
CA GLY A 126 23.60 -20.95 -29.62
C GLY A 126 24.97 -20.51 -30.14
N ASN A 127 25.07 -19.28 -30.66
CA ASN A 127 26.34 -18.72 -31.13
C ASN A 127 27.33 -18.51 -29.99
N THR A 128 26.87 -18.04 -28.82
CA THR A 128 27.76 -17.90 -27.65
C THR A 128 28.30 -19.25 -27.18
N ILE A 129 27.46 -20.29 -27.17
CA ILE A 129 27.88 -21.65 -26.80
C ILE A 129 28.84 -22.20 -27.85
N PHE A 130 28.56 -22.01 -29.14
CA PHE A 130 29.43 -22.44 -30.23
C PHE A 130 30.81 -21.78 -30.16
N LEU A 131 30.87 -20.46 -29.99
CA LEU A 131 32.12 -19.73 -29.80
C LEU A 131 32.85 -20.21 -28.54
N TRP A 132 32.14 -20.41 -27.44
CA TRP A 132 32.74 -20.94 -26.22
C TRP A 132 33.34 -22.33 -26.45
N LEU A 133 32.65 -23.27 -27.10
CA LEU A 133 33.22 -24.58 -27.43
C LEU A 133 34.42 -24.48 -28.38
N ALA A 134 34.36 -23.61 -29.40
CA ALA A 134 35.43 -23.46 -30.38
C ALA A 134 36.72 -22.87 -29.78
N TYR A 135 36.60 -21.94 -28.83
CA TYR A 135 37.73 -21.26 -28.20
C TYR A 135 38.05 -21.76 -26.79
N ALA A 136 37.26 -22.69 -26.22
CA ALA A 136 37.50 -23.24 -24.90
C ALA A 136 38.87 -23.91 -24.79
N THR A 137 39.32 -24.58 -25.85
CA THR A 137 40.65 -25.23 -25.88
C THR A 137 41.79 -24.22 -25.87
N ASP A 138 41.61 -23.09 -26.56
CA ASP A 138 42.61 -22.02 -26.65
C ASP A 138 42.67 -21.21 -25.35
N ILE A 139 41.53 -21.00 -24.69
CA ILE A 139 41.45 -20.29 -23.40
C ILE A 139 42.07 -21.14 -22.27
N VAL A 140 41.80 -22.45 -22.25
CA VAL A 140 42.37 -23.37 -21.24
C VAL A 140 43.88 -23.50 -21.40
N SER A 141 44.38 -23.61 -22.64
CA SER A 141 45.82 -23.70 -22.90
C SER A 141 46.55 -22.39 -22.64
N ALA A 142 45.96 -21.23 -22.94
CA ALA A 142 46.51 -19.92 -22.59
C ALA A 142 46.61 -19.69 -21.07
N HIS A 143 45.68 -20.24 -20.28
CA HIS A 143 45.74 -20.19 -18.82
C HIS A 143 46.80 -21.14 -18.21
N GLN A 144 47.27 -22.14 -18.95
CA GLN A 144 48.23 -23.13 -18.48
C GLN A 144 49.70 -22.73 -18.73
N GLN A 145 49.93 -21.66 -19.50
CA GLN A 145 51.27 -21.14 -19.84
C GLN A 145 51.67 -19.88 -19.03
N VAL A 146 50.86 -19.46 -18.04
CA VAL A 146 51.18 -18.38 -17.09
C VAL A 146 51.48 -18.95 -15.71
#